data_AF-A0A816NBZ3-F1
#
_entry.id   AF-A0A816NBZ3-F1
#
_cell.length_a   1.000
_cell.length_b   1.000
_cell.length_c   1.000
_cell.angle_alpha   90.00
_cell.angle_beta   90.00
_cell.angle_gamma   90.00
#
_symmetry.space_group_name_H-M   'P 1'
#
loop_
_entity.id
_entity.type
_entity.pdbx_description
1 polymer ?
#
loop_
_entity_poly.entity_id
_entity_poly.type
_entity_poly.pdbx_seq_one_letter_code
_entity_poly.pdbx_strand_id
1 'polypeptide(L)'
;MWMLSGSVVELPEKLRSRQCNMVIISIWIAYIEQPAKLWLNYSVNKLQITKDQGIDILNVNHKLIIFGITGDCPALSLIINFINHNGYFSCWLCFIEGEHMNKKRQYCYDTVHLRTTDQYFKLSKKAERTQSNIRGHLGESVLNNILDVEFPEAIVLDCVHVSLLGHAKLIILSVYKQLKPAQRKELNSYLRNQFFP
;
A
#
# COMPACT_ATOMS: atom_id res chain seq x y z
N MET A 1 -3.89 -11.55 11.88
CA MET A 1 -5.15 -11.24 11.17
C MET A 1 -4.79 -10.55 9.87
N TRP A 2 -5.37 -10.98 8.76
CA TRP A 2 -5.26 -10.29 7.47
C TRP A 2 -6.63 -9.78 7.06
N MET A 3 -6.68 -8.61 6.44
CA MET A 3 -7.93 -7.99 6.00
C MET A 3 -7.73 -7.38 4.61
N LEU A 4 -8.66 -7.67 3.72
CA LEU A 4 -8.81 -6.99 2.44
C LEU A 4 -10.10 -6.18 2.55
N SER A 5 -9.96 -4.87 2.44
CA SER A 5 -11.05 -3.92 2.54
C SER A 5 -10.97 -2.90 1.42
N GLY A 6 -12.12 -2.40 0.99
CA GLY A 6 -12.26 -1.39 -0.04
C GLY A 6 -12.97 -0.14 0.48
N SER A 7 -12.86 0.91 -0.32
CA SER A 7 -13.51 2.20 -0.07
C SER A 7 -14.15 2.67 -1.37
N VAL A 8 -15.37 3.21 -1.28
CA VAL A 8 -16.11 3.72 -2.45
C VAL A 8 -15.65 5.15 -2.73
N VAL A 9 -14.96 5.34 -3.86
CA VAL A 9 -14.32 6.63 -4.21
C VAL A 9 -15.38 7.69 -4.52
N GLU A 10 -16.57 7.29 -4.95
CA GLU A 10 -17.69 8.17 -5.27
C GLU A 10 -18.37 8.76 -4.01
N LEU A 11 -18.12 8.18 -2.82
CA LEU A 11 -18.64 8.74 -1.58
C LEU A 11 -17.87 10.01 -1.17
N PRO A 12 -18.53 11.06 -0.67
CA PRO A 12 -17.86 12.21 -0.05
C PRO A 12 -16.90 11.78 1.06
N GLU A 13 -15.76 12.48 1.20
CA GLU A 13 -14.67 12.12 2.12
C GLU A 13 -15.16 11.79 3.54
N LYS A 14 -16.00 12.66 4.13
CA LYS A 14 -16.56 12.50 5.49
C LYS A 14 -17.48 11.28 5.65
N LEU A 15 -18.04 10.77 4.55
CA LEU A 15 -18.83 9.54 4.56
C LEU A 15 -17.93 8.34 4.28
N ARG A 16 -17.00 8.48 3.32
CA ARG A 16 -16.05 7.44 2.93
C ARG A 16 -15.18 6.96 4.10
N SER A 17 -14.75 7.87 4.98
CA SER A 17 -13.91 7.54 6.14
C SER A 17 -14.68 6.93 7.32
N ARG A 18 -16.02 6.87 7.27
CA ARG A 18 -16.80 6.25 8.35
C ARG A 18 -16.63 4.73 8.31
N GLN A 19 -16.40 4.14 9.47
CA GLN A 19 -16.25 2.68 9.61
C GLN A 19 -17.45 1.91 9.04
N CYS A 20 -18.67 2.44 9.13
CA CYS A 20 -19.86 1.81 8.57
C CYS A 20 -19.93 1.81 7.04
N ASN A 21 -19.11 2.63 6.37
CA ASN A 21 -19.04 2.72 4.91
C ASN A 21 -17.78 2.06 4.34
N MET A 22 -16.94 1.48 5.20
CA MET A 22 -15.79 0.68 4.78
C MET A 22 -16.29 -0.70 4.34
N VAL A 23 -15.96 -1.08 3.10
CA VAL A 23 -16.38 -2.36 2.54
C VAL A 23 -15.36 -3.41 2.96
N ILE A 24 -15.77 -4.36 3.78
CA ILE A 24 -14.93 -5.50 4.13
C ILE A 24 -15.11 -6.56 3.04
N ILE A 25 -14.06 -6.82 2.27
CA ILE A 25 -14.08 -7.80 1.17
C ILE A 25 -13.76 -9.19 1.72
N SER A 26 -12.74 -9.28 2.60
CA SER A 26 -12.31 -10.56 3.17
C SER A 26 -11.54 -10.35 4.46
N ILE A 27 -11.70 -11.28 5.40
CA ILE A 27 -10.94 -11.32 6.65
C ILE A 27 -10.40 -12.74 6.84
N TRP A 28 -9.13 -12.84 7.22
CA TRP A 28 -8.52 -14.07 7.69
C TRP A 28 -8.08 -13.94 9.14
N ILE A 29 -8.65 -14.80 9.99
CA ILE A 29 -8.32 -14.90 11.41
C ILE A 29 -7.73 -16.28 11.64
N ALA A 30 -6.49 -16.33 12.10
CA ALA A 30 -5.81 -17.57 12.46
C ALA A 30 -4.88 -17.34 13.64
N TYR A 31 -4.72 -18.38 14.46
CA TYR A 31 -3.78 -18.41 15.58
C TYR A 31 -2.34 -18.67 15.15
N ILE A 32 -2.15 -19.24 13.95
CA ILE A 32 -0.85 -19.56 13.36
C ILE A 32 -0.74 -18.77 12.06
N GLU A 33 0.45 -18.21 11.80
CA GLU A 33 0.74 -17.52 10.55
C GLU A 33 0.68 -18.52 9.39
N GLN A 34 -0.34 -18.35 8.53
CA GLN A 34 -0.57 -19.15 7.33
C GLN A 34 -0.13 -18.39 6.06
N PRO A 35 -0.03 -19.05 4.90
CA PRO A 35 0.42 -18.40 3.68
C PRO A 35 -0.58 -17.34 3.24
N ALA A 36 -0.30 -16.07 3.52
CA ALA A 36 -1.17 -14.93 3.17
C ALA A 36 -1.54 -14.91 1.68
N LYS A 37 -0.66 -15.44 0.82
CA LYS A 37 -0.91 -15.62 -0.63
C LYS A 37 -2.13 -16.51 -0.92
N LEU A 38 -2.35 -17.59 -0.16
CA LEU A 38 -3.48 -18.49 -0.39
C LEU A 38 -4.81 -17.78 -0.11
N TRP A 39 -4.90 -17.10 1.04
CA TRP A 39 -6.07 -16.30 1.40
C TRP A 39 -6.34 -15.18 0.39
N LEU A 40 -5.28 -14.48 -0.03
CA LEU A 40 -5.39 -13.38 -0.97
C LEU A 40 -5.88 -13.86 -2.33
N ASN A 41 -5.31 -14.94 -2.87
CA ASN A 41 -5.76 -15.56 -4.13
C ASN A 41 -7.24 -15.94 -4.08
N TYR A 42 -7.69 -16.60 -3.00
CA TYR A 42 -9.10 -16.95 -2.84
C TYR A 42 -10.00 -15.70 -2.82
N SER A 43 -9.59 -14.68 -2.07
CA SER A 43 -10.35 -13.43 -1.92
C SER A 43 -10.46 -12.67 -3.25
N VAL A 44 -9.36 -12.57 -4.01
CA VAL A 44 -9.32 -11.90 -5.31
C VAL A 44 -10.16 -12.65 -6.35
N ASN A 45 -10.11 -13.98 -6.38
CA ASN A 45 -10.94 -14.77 -7.28
C ASN A 45 -12.45 -14.56 -7.03
N LYS A 46 -12.87 -14.47 -5.76
CA LYS A 46 -14.26 -14.15 -5.41
C LYS A 46 -14.64 -12.72 -5.79
N LEU A 47 -13.73 -11.77 -5.60
CA LEU A 47 -13.93 -10.38 -6.01
C LEU A 47 -14.03 -10.26 -7.54
N GLN A 48 -13.25 -11.03 -8.30
CA GLN A 48 -13.31 -11.05 -9.77
C GLN A 48 -14.70 -11.50 -10.25
N ILE A 49 -15.24 -12.58 -9.69
CA ILE A 49 -16.60 -13.05 -10.02
C ILE A 49 -17.63 -11.95 -9.75
N THR A 50 -17.52 -11.27 -8.60
CA THR A 50 -18.42 -10.17 -8.25
C THR A 50 -18.27 -8.99 -9.22
N LYS A 51 -17.04 -8.68 -9.62
CA LYS A 51 -16.76 -7.64 -10.60
C LYS A 51 -17.37 -7.95 -11.97
N ASP A 52 -17.24 -9.20 -12.42
CA ASP A 52 -17.74 -9.66 -13.73
C ASP A 52 -19.27 -9.70 -13.77
N GLN A 53 -19.92 -10.04 -12.65
CA GLN A 53 -21.38 -10.10 -12.53
C GLN A 53 -22.03 -8.73 -12.23
N GLY A 54 -21.25 -7.78 -11.70
CA GLY A 54 -21.77 -6.55 -11.13
C GLY A 54 -22.45 -6.78 -9.78
N ILE A 55 -22.95 -5.68 -9.20
CA ILE A 55 -23.65 -5.68 -7.91
C ILE A 55 -25.06 -5.14 -8.12
N ASP A 56 -26.07 -5.94 -7.81
CA ASP A 56 -27.46 -5.52 -7.90
C ASP A 56 -27.88 -4.72 -6.67
N ILE A 57 -28.21 -3.44 -6.87
CA ILE A 57 -28.70 -2.54 -5.83
C ILE A 57 -30.00 -1.93 -6.33
N LEU A 58 -31.09 -2.13 -5.58
CA LEU A 58 -32.43 -1.59 -5.93
C LEU A 58 -32.87 -1.95 -7.36
N ASN A 59 -32.62 -3.19 -7.79
CA ASN A 59 -32.90 -3.71 -9.14
C ASN A 59 -32.12 -3.02 -10.28
N VAL A 60 -31.02 -2.34 -9.96
CA VAL A 60 -30.07 -1.81 -10.93
C VAL A 60 -28.75 -2.56 -10.77
N ASN A 61 -28.23 -3.12 -11.85
CA ASN A 61 -26.92 -3.77 -11.85
C ASN A 61 -25.82 -2.72 -12.01
N HIS A 62 -24.94 -2.64 -11.02
CA HIS A 62 -23.82 -1.70 -11.00
C HIS A 62 -22.51 -2.43 -11.31
N LYS A 63 -21.78 -1.92 -12.29
CA LYS A 63 -20.43 -2.40 -12.59
C LYS A 63 -19.47 -1.97 -11.47
N LEU A 64 -18.67 -2.91 -10.97
CA LEU A 64 -17.59 -2.62 -10.03
C LEU A 64 -16.33 -2.19 -10.80
N ILE A 65 -15.78 -1.05 -10.43
CA ILE A 65 -14.50 -0.54 -10.92
C ILE A 65 -13.51 -0.50 -9.75
N ILE A 66 -12.32 -1.07 -9.95
CA ILE A 66 -11.24 -1.08 -8.97
C ILE A 66 -10.10 -0.22 -9.50
N PHE A 67 -10.07 1.02 -9.01
CA PHE A 67 -9.16 2.06 -9.49
C PHE A 67 -7.73 1.90 -8.96
N GLY A 68 -7.55 1.41 -7.74
CA GLY A 68 -6.23 1.33 -7.16
C GLY A 68 -6.18 0.62 -5.83
N ILE A 69 -4.96 0.45 -5.34
CA ILE A 69 -4.65 -0.23 -4.08
C ILE A 69 -3.81 0.66 -3.18
N THR A 70 -4.02 0.53 -1.88
CA THR A 70 -3.24 1.20 -0.85
C THR A 70 -3.03 0.25 0.32
N GLY A 71 -1.99 0.50 1.11
CA GLY A 71 -1.61 -0.30 2.24
C GLY A 71 -0.22 0.07 2.73
N ASP A 72 0.20 -0.57 3.81
CA ASP A 72 1.58 -0.48 4.24
C ASP A 72 2.53 -1.18 3.25
N CYS A 73 3.82 -0.84 3.30
CA CYS A 73 4.80 -1.42 2.38
C CYS A 73 4.85 -2.95 2.42
N PRO A 74 4.82 -3.63 3.58
CA PRO A 74 4.80 -5.09 3.64
C PRO A 74 3.59 -5.73 2.91
N ALA A 75 2.37 -5.21 3.14
CA ALA A 75 1.18 -5.75 2.48
C ALA A 75 1.22 -5.49 0.96
N LEU A 76 1.62 -4.29 0.55
CA LEU A 76 1.72 -3.96 -0.87
C LEU A 76 2.80 -4.80 -1.57
N SER A 77 3.99 -4.99 -0.98
CA SER A 77 5.03 -5.88 -1.53
C SER A 77 4.53 -7.32 -1.73
N LEU A 78 3.70 -7.83 -0.80
CA LEU A 78 3.06 -9.15 -0.96
C LEU A 78 2.07 -9.17 -2.13
N ILE A 79 1.17 -8.18 -2.21
CA ILE A 79 0.09 -8.09 -3.20
C ILE A 79 0.65 -7.91 -4.61
N ILE A 80 1.61 -7.01 -4.78
CA ILE A 80 2.19 -6.67 -6.08
C ILE A 80 3.36 -7.58 -6.47
N ASN A 81 3.70 -8.55 -5.61
CA ASN A 81 4.77 -9.53 -5.78
C ASN A 81 6.14 -8.88 -6.08
N PHE A 82 6.58 -8.05 -5.15
CA PHE A 82 7.75 -7.20 -5.28
C PHE A 82 8.63 -7.26 -4.02
N ILE A 83 9.92 -6.94 -4.16
CA ILE A 83 10.84 -6.95 -3.03
C ILE A 83 10.40 -5.96 -1.94
N ASN A 84 10.72 -6.28 -0.69
CA ASN A 84 10.47 -5.38 0.43
C ASN A 84 11.40 -4.14 0.39
N HIS A 85 11.10 -3.17 1.25
CA HIS A 85 11.77 -1.86 1.38
C HIS A 85 13.31 -1.87 1.52
N ASN A 86 13.93 -3.01 1.85
CA ASN A 86 15.39 -3.15 1.99
C ASN A 86 16.10 -3.68 0.74
N GLY A 87 15.37 -3.95 -0.35
CA GLY A 87 15.92 -4.40 -1.62
C GLY A 87 16.72 -3.33 -2.37
N TYR A 88 17.53 -3.73 -3.36
CA TYR A 88 18.25 -2.78 -4.22
C TYR A 88 17.27 -1.92 -5.05
N PHE A 89 16.22 -2.51 -5.60
CA PHE A 89 15.18 -1.80 -6.34
C PHE A 89 13.85 -1.95 -5.60
N SER A 90 13.63 -1.21 -4.52
CA SER A 90 12.45 -1.38 -3.66
C SER A 90 11.29 -0.45 -3.96
N CYS A 91 11.54 0.68 -4.62
CA CYS A 91 10.48 1.59 -5.05
C CYS A 91 9.68 0.94 -6.16
N TRP A 92 8.35 1.00 -6.10
CA TRP A 92 7.45 0.48 -7.13
C TRP A 92 7.32 1.43 -8.32
N LEU A 93 7.55 2.72 -8.10
CA LEU A 93 7.33 3.77 -9.09
C LEU A 93 8.59 4.12 -9.90
N CYS A 94 9.80 3.95 -9.36
CA CYS A 94 11.05 4.35 -10.03
C CYS A 94 12.19 3.32 -9.97
N PHE A 95 13.16 3.46 -10.88
CA PHE A 95 14.32 2.59 -11.01
C PHE A 95 15.53 2.98 -10.14
N ILE A 96 15.35 3.79 -9.09
CA ILE A 96 16.47 4.16 -8.22
C ILE A 96 16.99 2.90 -7.52
N GLU A 97 18.28 2.62 -7.73
CA GLU A 97 18.98 1.54 -7.04
C GLU A 97 19.48 2.05 -5.69
N GLY A 98 19.26 1.26 -4.65
CA GLY A 98 19.72 1.58 -3.32
C GLY A 98 21.15 1.10 -3.10
N GLU A 99 21.98 1.96 -2.55
CA GLU A 99 23.37 1.71 -2.20
C GLU A 99 23.50 1.33 -0.72
N HIS A 100 24.53 0.55 -0.39
CA HIS A 100 24.80 0.19 0.99
C HIS A 100 25.74 1.21 1.61
N MET A 101 25.21 2.11 2.44
CA MET A 101 25.95 3.18 3.08
C MET A 101 25.71 3.17 4.59
N ASN A 102 26.78 3.15 5.39
CA ASN A 102 26.71 3.18 6.86
C ASN A 102 25.81 2.07 7.46
N LYS A 103 25.96 0.83 6.98
CA LYS A 103 25.16 -0.34 7.39
C LYS A 103 23.65 -0.24 7.08
N LYS A 104 23.26 0.71 6.21
CA LYS A 104 21.87 0.94 5.80
C LYS A 104 21.77 0.98 4.28
N ARG A 105 20.60 0.61 3.76
CA ARG A 105 20.23 0.85 2.37
C ARG A 105 19.81 2.31 2.23
N GLN A 106 20.43 3.04 1.31
CA GLN A 106 20.09 4.43 1.00
C GLN A 106 19.81 4.56 -0.49
N TYR A 107 18.84 5.38 -0.87
CA TYR A 107 18.42 5.57 -2.25
C TYR A 107 18.79 6.99 -2.67
N CYS A 108 20.04 7.16 -3.10
CA CYS A 108 20.54 8.42 -3.60
C CYS A 108 20.05 8.62 -5.04
N TYR A 109 19.71 9.85 -5.41
CA TYR A 109 19.26 10.15 -6.76
C TYR A 109 19.60 11.59 -7.15
N ASP A 110 20.12 11.74 -8.38
CA ASP A 110 20.24 13.04 -9.04
C ASP A 110 19.09 13.22 -10.05
N THR A 111 18.71 12.15 -10.74
CA THR A 111 17.59 12.10 -11.68
C THR A 111 16.73 10.87 -11.40
N VAL A 112 15.41 11.03 -11.50
CA VAL A 112 14.44 9.96 -11.23
C VAL A 112 13.84 9.46 -12.54
N HIS A 113 14.03 8.17 -12.82
CA HIS A 113 13.36 7.49 -13.92
C HIS A 113 12.19 6.67 -13.40
N LEU A 114 10.98 7.08 -13.77
CA LEU A 114 9.75 6.37 -13.43
C LEU A 114 9.56 5.13 -14.30
N ARG A 115 8.94 4.09 -13.73
CA ARG A 115 8.47 2.92 -14.47
C ARG A 115 7.24 3.32 -15.27
N THR A 116 7.20 2.92 -16.53
CA THR A 116 5.96 2.91 -17.29
C THR A 116 5.20 1.61 -17.04
N THR A 117 3.91 1.62 -17.37
CA THR A 117 3.05 0.43 -17.34
C THR A 117 3.65 -0.77 -18.09
N ASP A 118 4.09 -0.54 -19.34
CA ASP A 118 4.71 -1.57 -20.19
C ASP A 118 5.99 -2.13 -19.56
N GLN A 119 6.84 -1.27 -18.97
CA GLN A 119 8.05 -1.72 -18.29
C GLN A 119 7.73 -2.56 -17.06
N TYR A 120 6.78 -2.11 -16.24
CA TYR A 120 6.37 -2.82 -15.03
C TYR A 120 5.89 -4.23 -15.38
N PHE A 121 4.98 -4.34 -16.35
CA PHE A 121 4.45 -5.61 -16.82
C PHE A 121 5.53 -6.55 -17.37
N LYS A 122 6.42 -6.04 -18.25
CA LYS A 122 7.51 -6.83 -18.83
C LYS A 122 8.47 -7.36 -17.77
N LEU A 123 8.80 -6.56 -16.76
CA LEU A 123 9.70 -6.95 -15.68
C LEU A 123 9.06 -7.98 -14.76
N SER A 124 7.78 -7.81 -14.40
CA SER A 124 7.01 -8.80 -13.64
C SER A 124 6.92 -10.14 -14.37
N LYS A 125 6.57 -10.15 -15.65
CA LYS A 125 6.55 -11.37 -16.47
C LYS A 125 7.91 -12.04 -16.58
N LYS A 126 8.97 -11.25 -16.72
CA LYS A 126 10.32 -11.78 -16.77
C LYS A 126 10.69 -12.44 -15.44
N ALA A 127 10.44 -11.76 -14.32
CA ALA A 127 10.71 -12.27 -12.98
C ALA A 127 9.98 -13.59 -12.69
N GLU A 128 8.71 -13.69 -13.10
CA GLU A 128 7.93 -14.91 -12.95
C GLU A 128 8.47 -16.06 -13.81
N ARG A 129 8.82 -15.80 -15.08
CA ARG A 129 9.40 -16.84 -15.95
C ARG A 129 10.75 -17.32 -15.47
N THR A 130 11.58 -16.42 -14.94
CA THR A 130 12.95 -16.74 -14.49
C THR A 130 13.01 -17.15 -13.03
N GLN A 131 11.90 -17.04 -12.29
CA GLN A 131 11.84 -17.27 -10.84
C GLN A 131 12.95 -16.52 -10.09
N SER A 132 13.23 -15.29 -10.51
CA SER A 132 14.33 -14.49 -9.99
C SER A 132 13.95 -13.02 -9.86
N ASN A 133 14.64 -12.30 -8.98
CA ASN A 133 14.41 -10.87 -8.80
C ASN A 133 14.90 -10.10 -10.03
N ILE A 134 13.98 -9.40 -10.70
CA ILE A 134 14.30 -8.51 -11.82
C ILE A 134 13.93 -7.08 -11.44
N ARG A 135 14.93 -6.28 -11.05
CA ARG A 135 14.75 -4.85 -10.67
C ARG A 135 13.61 -4.63 -9.66
N GLY A 136 13.53 -5.52 -8.68
CA GLY A 136 12.55 -5.48 -7.59
C GLY A 136 11.36 -6.40 -7.80
N HIS A 137 11.03 -6.75 -9.04
CA HIS A 137 9.90 -7.63 -9.34
C HIS A 137 10.23 -9.08 -8.96
N LEU A 138 9.28 -9.76 -8.32
CA LEU A 138 9.35 -11.19 -7.99
C LEU A 138 8.35 -12.03 -8.81
N GLY A 139 7.46 -11.38 -9.56
CA GLY A 139 6.55 -12.00 -10.52
C GLY A 139 5.36 -11.08 -10.84
N GLU A 140 4.30 -11.63 -11.42
CA GLU A 140 3.03 -10.88 -11.58
C GLU A 140 2.29 -10.74 -10.25
N SER A 141 1.51 -9.66 -10.15
CA SER A 141 0.60 -9.43 -9.01
C SER A 141 -0.65 -10.29 -9.16
N VAL A 142 -1.19 -10.76 -8.04
CA VAL A 142 -2.52 -11.40 -7.99
C VAL A 142 -3.64 -10.46 -8.47
N LEU A 143 -3.44 -9.15 -8.43
CA LEU A 143 -4.44 -8.15 -8.83
C LEU A 143 -4.33 -7.73 -10.31
N ASN A 144 -3.38 -8.26 -11.07
CA ASN A 144 -3.09 -7.78 -12.42
C ASN A 144 -4.33 -7.85 -13.35
N ASN A 145 -5.21 -8.83 -13.15
CA ASN A 145 -6.40 -9.04 -13.99
C ASN A 145 -7.67 -8.35 -13.46
N ILE A 146 -7.67 -7.90 -12.21
CA ILE A 146 -8.88 -7.35 -11.56
C ILE A 146 -8.87 -5.82 -11.50
N LEU A 147 -7.72 -5.17 -11.61
CA LEU A 147 -7.63 -3.71 -11.60
C LEU A 147 -8.05 -3.13 -12.96
N ASP A 148 -8.75 -1.99 -12.93
CA ASP A 148 -9.10 -1.23 -14.15
C ASP A 148 -8.03 -0.18 -14.50
N VAL A 149 -7.06 0.02 -13.61
CA VAL A 149 -5.86 0.82 -13.83
C VAL A 149 -4.67 -0.11 -13.72
N GLU A 150 -3.74 0.01 -14.66
CA GLU A 150 -2.58 -0.87 -14.69
C GLU A 150 -1.51 -0.43 -13.68
N PHE A 151 -0.58 -1.33 -13.37
CA PHE A 151 0.59 -1.01 -12.55
C PHE A 151 1.65 -0.26 -13.37
N PRO A 152 2.38 0.70 -12.76
CA PRO A 152 2.35 1.07 -11.35
C PRO A 152 1.29 2.12 -10.96
N GLU A 153 0.54 2.66 -11.92
CA GLU A 153 -0.39 3.78 -11.72
C GLU A 153 -1.51 3.47 -10.72
N ALA A 154 -1.91 2.20 -10.60
CA ALA A 154 -2.89 1.75 -9.62
C ALA A 154 -2.39 1.79 -8.15
N ILE A 155 -1.10 2.02 -7.90
CA ILE A 155 -0.54 2.01 -6.55
C ILE A 155 -0.70 3.40 -5.91
N VAL A 156 -1.57 3.50 -4.92
CA VAL A 156 -1.79 4.71 -4.13
C VAL A 156 -0.93 4.64 -2.87
N LEU A 157 0.03 5.56 -2.76
CA LEU A 157 0.89 5.67 -1.59
C LEU A 157 0.13 6.29 -0.41
N ASP A 158 0.07 5.58 0.72
CA ASP A 158 -0.50 6.11 1.94
C ASP A 158 0.48 7.08 2.62
N CYS A 159 0.12 8.37 2.66
CA CYS A 159 0.94 9.41 3.28
C CYS A 159 1.15 9.17 4.78
N VAL A 160 0.22 8.49 5.46
CA VAL A 160 0.34 8.15 6.88
C VAL A 160 1.50 7.19 7.09
N HIS A 161 1.51 6.08 6.35
CA HIS A 161 2.55 5.06 6.46
C HIS A 161 3.89 5.48 5.86
N VAL A 162 3.89 6.33 4.82
CA VAL A 162 5.12 6.78 4.15
C VAL A 162 5.81 7.92 4.92
N SER A 163 5.05 8.91 5.38
CA SER A 163 5.61 10.16 5.92
C SER A 163 5.22 10.45 7.38
N LEU A 164 3.94 10.28 7.74
CA LEU A 164 3.45 10.77 9.02
C LEU A 164 3.71 9.83 10.21
N LEU A 165 3.99 8.55 9.98
CA LEU A 165 4.38 7.62 11.05
C LEU A 165 5.86 7.77 11.42
N GLY A 166 6.76 7.13 10.67
CA GLY A 166 8.17 7.03 11.04
C GLY A 166 8.91 8.37 11.02
N HIS A 167 8.83 9.09 9.91
CA HIS A 167 9.57 10.34 9.72
C HIS A 167 9.05 11.45 10.61
N ALA A 168 7.74 11.71 10.63
CA ALA A 168 7.19 12.75 11.48
C ALA A 168 7.44 12.47 12.97
N LYS A 169 7.32 11.21 13.42
CA LYS A 169 7.67 10.84 14.81
C LYS A 169 9.12 11.16 15.14
N LEU A 170 10.07 10.84 14.24
CA LEU A 170 11.49 11.15 14.46
C LEU A 170 11.75 12.67 14.55
N ILE A 171 11.16 13.45 13.63
CA ILE A 171 11.28 14.91 13.62
C ILE A 171 10.68 15.51 14.89
N ILE A 172 9.44 15.14 15.22
CA ILE A 172 8.74 15.62 16.41
C ILE A 172 9.53 15.29 17.68
N LEU A 173 10.05 14.07 17.81
CA LEU A 173 10.86 13.69 18.97
C LEU A 173 12.18 14.46 19.03
N SER A 174 12.81 14.73 17.89
CA SER A 174 14.04 15.54 17.82
C SER A 174 13.78 16.98 18.28
N VAL A 175 12.72 17.61 17.79
CA VAL A 175 12.30 18.96 18.21
C VAL A 175 11.92 18.97 19.69
N TYR A 176 11.11 18.00 20.15
CA TYR A 176 10.68 17.90 21.54
C TYR A 176 11.87 17.79 22.52
N LYS A 177 12.92 17.05 22.15
CA LYS A 177 14.16 16.95 22.94
C LYS A 177 14.92 18.27 23.07
N GLN A 178 14.74 19.20 22.14
CA GLN A 178 15.38 20.53 22.18
C GLN A 178 14.58 21.54 23.01
N LEU A 179 13.30 21.27 23.30
CA LEU A 179 12.46 22.16 24.09
C LEU A 179 12.86 22.19 25.58
N LYS A 180 12.72 23.37 26.20
CA LYS A 180 12.86 23.53 27.66
C LYS A 180 11.70 22.85 28.41
N PRO A 181 11.87 22.47 29.69
CA PRO A 181 10.83 21.79 30.46
C PRO A 181 9.47 22.52 30.49
N ALA A 182 9.47 23.85 30.58
CA ALA A 182 8.26 24.66 30.55
C ALA A 182 7.50 24.53 29.21
N GLN A 183 8.21 24.63 28.09
CA GLN A 183 7.65 24.50 26.74
C GLN A 183 7.09 23.09 26.50
N ARG A 184 7.76 22.05 27.01
CA ARG A 184 7.24 20.67 26.94
C ARG A 184 5.93 20.52 27.70
N LYS A 185 5.82 21.12 28.89
CA LYS A 185 4.61 21.08 29.71
C LYS A 185 3.43 21.74 28.99
N GLU A 186 3.67 22.89 28.38
CA GLU A 186 2.69 23.61 27.56
C GLU A 186 2.25 22.77 26.35
N LEU A 187 3.19 22.29 25.54
CA LEU A 187 2.91 21.45 24.38
C LEU A 187 2.10 20.21 24.74
N ASN A 188 2.47 19.50 25.82
CA ASN A 188 1.72 18.33 26.29
C ASN A 188 0.30 18.68 26.71
N SER A 189 0.08 19.87 27.27
CA SER A 189 -1.27 20.34 27.62
C SER A 189 -2.11 20.57 26.36
N TYR A 190 -1.53 21.18 25.32
CA TYR A 190 -2.20 21.36 24.03
C TYR A 190 -2.52 20.03 23.35
N LEU A 191 -1.55 19.11 23.26
CA LEU A 191 -1.73 17.81 22.62
C LEU A 191 -2.76 16.93 23.34
N ARG A 192 -2.87 17.01 24.67
CA ARG A 192 -3.90 16.28 25.43
C ARG A 192 -5.33 16.69 25.08
N ASN A 193 -5.51 17.95 24.68
CA ASN A 193 -6.81 18.51 24.33
C ASN A 193 -7.07 18.49 22.82
N GLN A 194 -6.15 17.94 22.03
CA GLN A 194 -6.31 17.86 20.60
C GLN A 194 -7.34 16.76 20.28
N PHE A 195 -8.37 17.11 19.51
CA PHE A 195 -9.27 16.10 18.95
C PHE A 195 -8.47 15.19 18.02
N PHE A 196 -8.49 13.90 18.31
CA PHE A 196 -8.04 12.90 17.33
C PHE A 196 -9.05 12.89 16.18
N PRO A 197 -8.59 12.95 14.91
CA PRO A 197 -9.45 12.70 13.76
C PRO A 197 -9.99 11.27 13.74
#